data_AF-A0AAD0U1P8-F1
#
_entry.id   AF-A0AAD0U1P8-F1
#
_cell.length_a   1.000
_cell.length_b   1.000
_cell.length_c   1.000
_cell.angle_alpha   90.00
_cell.angle_beta   90.00
_cell.angle_gamma   90.00
#
_symmetry.space_group_name_H-M   'P 1'
#
loop_
_entity.id
_entity.type
_entity.pdbx_description
1 polymer ?
#
loop_
_entity_poly.entity_id
_entity_poly.type
_entity_poly.pdbx_seq_one_letter_code
_entity_poly.pdbx_strand_id
1 'polypeptide(L)'
;MNHKAYIALGNYLQVYGEFIPLRCDKELILFNPLVFEEDEFLTEKAYLNGIEDGLKSLSFKSDKHLVFKSCIQGGTALYCNAEFKSLINENNLSGLSFNSDLVSIFA
;
A
#
# COMPACT_ATOMS: atom_id res chain seq x y z
N MET A 1 4.25 -9.96 -7.50
CA MET A 1 5.72 -9.92 -7.37
C MET A 1 6.33 -11.00 -8.24
N ASN A 2 7.44 -10.70 -8.92
CA ASN A 2 8.27 -11.74 -9.56
C ASN A 2 9.26 -12.31 -8.53
N HIS A 3 10.01 -13.34 -8.93
CA HIS A 3 10.97 -14.02 -8.06
C HIS A 3 12.07 -13.09 -7.49
N LYS A 4 12.62 -12.19 -8.31
CA LYS A 4 13.63 -11.20 -7.87
C LYS A 4 13.09 -10.33 -6.74
N ALA A 5 11.89 -9.78 -6.90
CA ALA A 5 11.26 -8.94 -5.88
C ALA A 5 10.95 -9.72 -4.60
N TYR A 6 10.55 -10.99 -4.71
CA TYR A 6 10.29 -11.83 -3.55
C TYR A 6 11.55 -12.15 -2.74
N ILE A 7 12.67 -12.48 -3.40
CA ILE A 7 13.95 -12.69 -2.71
C ILE A 7 14.39 -11.41 -1.98
N ALA A 8 14.28 -10.26 -2.65
CA ALA A 8 14.73 -8.98 -2.10
C ALA A 8 13.88 -8.50 -0.91
N LEU A 9 12.56 -8.63 -1.00
CA LEU A 9 11.62 -7.99 -0.06
C LEU A 9 10.94 -8.97 0.91
N GLY A 10 10.98 -10.28 0.63
CA GLY A 10 10.18 -11.28 1.33
C GLY A 10 10.36 -11.27 2.85
N ASN A 11 11.62 -11.23 3.31
CA ASN A 11 11.94 -11.21 4.74
C ASN A 11 11.46 -9.95 5.46
N TYR A 12 11.41 -8.82 4.74
CA TYR A 12 10.90 -7.55 5.26
C TYR A 12 9.37 -7.52 5.31
N LEU A 13 8.72 -8.11 4.29
CA LEU A 13 7.28 -8.01 4.10
C LEU A 13 6.47 -9.11 4.80
N GLN A 14 7.07 -10.26 5.13
CA GLN A 14 6.38 -11.40 5.74
C GLN A 14 5.67 -11.09 7.07
N VAL A 15 6.12 -10.06 7.80
CA VAL A 15 5.51 -9.65 9.06
C VAL A 15 4.23 -8.82 8.87
N TYR A 16 3.98 -8.34 7.64
CA TYR A 16 2.85 -7.45 7.33
C TYR A 16 1.73 -8.14 6.55
N GLY A 17 1.87 -9.41 6.19
CA GLY A 17 0.86 -10.08 5.38
C GLY A 17 1.27 -11.45 4.87
N GLU A 18 0.59 -11.88 3.81
CA GLU A 18 0.70 -13.24 3.28
C GLU A 18 1.25 -13.23 1.86
N PHE A 19 2.01 -14.28 1.53
CA PHE A 19 2.47 -14.55 0.17
C PHE A 19 1.68 -15.72 -0.43
N ILE A 20 0.99 -15.45 -1.54
CA ILE A 20 0.14 -16.40 -2.23
C ILE A 20 0.78 -16.71 -3.58
N PRO A 21 1.35 -17.91 -3.77
CA PRO A 21 1.86 -18.34 -5.07
C PRO A 21 0.73 -18.42 -6.09
N LEU A 22 0.90 -17.80 -7.25
CA LEU A 22 -0.08 -17.81 -8.32
C LEU A 22 0.27 -18.88 -9.37
N ARG A 23 -0.76 -19.59 -9.85
CA ARG A 23 -0.65 -20.51 -10.99
C ARG A 23 -1.05 -19.78 -12.26
N CYS A 24 -0.10 -19.10 -12.88
CA CYS A 24 -0.24 -18.47 -14.19
C CYS A 24 0.98 -18.81 -15.06
N ASP A 25 0.99 -18.38 -16.32
CA ASP A 25 2.07 -18.68 -17.28
C ASP A 25 3.48 -18.29 -16.80
N LYS A 26 3.55 -17.38 -15.81
CA LYS A 26 4.78 -16.98 -15.13
C LYS A 26 4.67 -17.29 -13.64
N GLU A 27 5.79 -17.65 -13.02
CA GLU A 27 5.85 -17.76 -11.56
C GLU A 27 5.74 -16.37 -10.92
N LEU A 28 4.57 -16.10 -10.36
CA LEU A 28 4.27 -14.86 -9.66
C LEU A 28 3.78 -15.16 -8.26
N ILE A 29 4.11 -14.26 -7.34
CA ILE A 29 3.66 -14.30 -5.95
C ILE A 29 2.83 -13.04 -5.71
N LEU A 30 1.59 -13.22 -5.28
CA LEU A 30 0.78 -12.11 -4.77
C LEU A 30 1.15 -11.88 -3.31
N PHE A 31 1.55 -10.66 -2.97
CA PHE A 31 1.65 -10.26 -1.57
C PHE A 31 0.33 -9.59 -1.18
N ASN A 32 -0.31 -10.10 -0.13
CA ASN A 32 -1.52 -9.54 0.45
C ASN A 32 -1.19 -8.93 1.82
N PRO A 33 -1.00 -7.61 1.93
CA PRO A 33 -0.83 -6.95 3.22
C PRO A 33 -2.09 -7.12 4.07
N LEU A 34 -1.92 -7.41 5.36
CA LEU A 34 -2.99 -7.56 6.34
C LEU A 34 -2.99 -6.44 7.40
N VAL A 35 -2.11 -5.45 7.25
CA VAL A 35 -1.98 -4.31 8.15
C VAL A 35 -2.82 -3.13 7.68
N PHE A 36 -3.51 -2.49 8.62
CA PHE A 36 -4.31 -1.28 8.40
C PHE A 36 -3.91 -0.22 9.44
N GLU A 37 -3.56 0.98 8.99
CA GLU A 37 -3.01 2.03 9.87
C GLU A 37 -3.79 3.36 9.85
N GLU A 38 -5.00 3.36 9.31
CA GLU A 38 -5.81 4.57 9.19
C GLU A 38 -6.08 5.26 10.54
N ASP A 39 -5.95 6.59 10.54
CA ASP A 39 -6.39 7.47 11.63
C ASP A 39 -7.74 8.10 11.29
N GLU A 40 -8.80 7.51 11.82
CA GLU A 40 -10.18 7.95 11.61
C GLU A 40 -10.46 9.37 12.16
N PHE A 41 -9.68 9.85 13.14
CA PHE A 41 -9.88 11.18 13.73
C PHE A 41 -9.25 12.29 12.90
N LEU A 42 -8.22 11.97 12.11
CA LEU A 42 -7.48 12.91 11.26
C LEU A 42 -7.79 12.74 9.77
N THR A 43 -8.61 11.76 9.42
CA THR A 43 -9.11 11.51 8.06
C THR A 43 -10.40 12.31 7.85
N GLU A 44 -10.45 13.13 6.82
CA GLU A 44 -11.61 13.98 6.54
C GLU A 44 -12.40 13.46 5.34
N LYS A 45 -13.71 13.28 5.51
CA LYS A 45 -14.65 12.98 4.41
C LYS A 45 -14.94 14.22 3.59
N ALA A 46 -15.05 14.05 2.28
CA ALA A 46 -15.56 15.06 1.37
C ALA A 46 -17.09 14.94 1.25
N TYR A 47 -17.76 16.08 1.02
CA TYR A 47 -19.20 16.11 0.81
C TYR A 47 -19.55 17.04 -0.36
N LEU A 48 -20.44 16.58 -1.24
CA LEU A 48 -21.02 17.34 -2.34
C LEU A 48 -22.53 17.46 -2.11
N ASN A 49 -23.02 18.70 -1.96
CA ASN A 49 -24.44 18.99 -1.68
C ASN A 49 -25.01 18.23 -0.46
N GLY A 50 -24.17 18.03 0.57
CA GLY A 50 -24.56 17.32 1.80
C GLY A 50 -24.50 15.78 1.71
N ILE A 51 -24.06 15.24 0.58
CA ILE A 51 -23.87 13.79 0.36
C ILE A 51 -22.36 13.49 0.40
N GLU A 52 -21.96 12.41 1.08
CA GLU A 52 -20.56 11.96 1.13
C GLU A 52 -20.04 11.66 -0.28
N ASP A 53 -18.91 12.27 -0.65
CA ASP A 53 -18.29 12.22 -1.98
C ASP A 53 -16.79 11.90 -1.85
N GLY A 54 -16.50 10.79 -1.16
CA GLY A 54 -15.14 10.31 -0.93
C GLY A 54 -14.40 11.00 0.22
N LEU A 55 -13.09 11.15 0.08
CA LEU A 55 -12.23 11.77 1.09
C LEU A 55 -11.72 13.13 0.63
N LYS A 56 -11.60 14.04 1.59
CA LYS A 56 -10.86 15.29 1.45
C LYS A 56 -9.40 15.13 1.87
N SER A 57 -9.14 14.34 2.90
CA SER A 57 -7.80 13.98 3.34
C SER A 57 -7.80 12.58 3.94
N LEU A 58 -6.64 11.91 3.86
CA LEU A 58 -6.40 10.61 4.49
C LEU A 58 -5.17 10.71 5.38
N SER A 59 -5.30 10.24 6.61
CA SER A 59 -4.24 10.27 7.61
C SER A 59 -4.01 8.87 8.20
N PHE A 60 -2.78 8.59 8.61
CA PHE A 60 -2.39 7.31 9.20
C PHE A 60 -1.82 7.51 10.61
N LYS A 61 -2.15 6.60 11.53
CA LYS A 61 -1.75 6.63 12.95
C LYS A 61 -0.24 6.50 13.13
N SER A 62 0.41 5.83 12.20
CA SER A 62 1.85 5.57 12.20
C SER A 62 2.32 5.29 10.77
N ASP A 63 3.61 5.50 10.53
CA ASP A 63 4.33 5.11 9.32
C ASP A 63 5.33 3.95 9.61
N LYS A 64 5.08 3.20 10.69
CA LYS A 64 6.01 2.16 11.17
C LYS A 64 6.02 0.91 10.31
N HIS A 65 4.92 0.60 9.63
CA HIS A 65 4.87 -0.57 8.76
C HIS A 65 5.29 -0.18 7.34
N LEU A 66 6.13 -1.02 6.71
CA LEU A 66 6.64 -0.73 5.37
C LEU A 66 5.51 -0.60 4.34
N VAL A 67 4.48 -1.44 4.46
CA VAL A 67 3.32 -1.46 3.57
C VAL A 67 2.06 -1.72 4.37
N PHE A 68 1.01 -0.96 4.12
CA PHE A 68 -0.28 -1.05 4.82
C PHE A 68 -1.45 -0.59 3.93
N LYS A 69 -2.67 -0.77 4.43
CA LYS A 69 -3.93 -0.43 3.74
C LYS A 69 -4.76 0.57 4.56
N SER A 70 -5.74 1.17 3.89
CA SER A 70 -6.82 1.93 4.52
C SER A 70 -8.14 1.17 4.41
N CYS A 71 -8.90 1.12 5.50
CA CYS A 71 -10.21 0.48 5.53
C CYS A 71 -11.26 1.34 4.82
N ILE A 72 -11.23 2.67 5.00
CA ILE A 72 -12.21 3.58 4.39
C ILE A 72 -12.09 3.63 2.86
N GLN A 73 -10.89 3.39 2.34
CA GLN A 73 -10.60 3.23 0.91
C GLN A 73 -10.84 1.79 0.40
N GLY A 74 -11.52 0.94 1.19
CA GLY A 74 -11.86 -0.43 0.83
C GLY A 74 -10.67 -1.39 0.71
N GLY A 75 -9.49 -1.02 1.20
CA GLY A 75 -8.27 -1.82 1.08
C GLY A 75 -7.77 -2.00 -0.36
N THR A 76 -8.19 -1.14 -1.29
CA THR A 76 -7.87 -1.26 -2.72
C THR A 76 -6.51 -0.68 -3.08
N ALA A 77 -6.12 0.41 -2.41
CA ALA A 77 -4.80 1.03 -2.52
C ALA A 77 -3.83 0.45 -1.48
N LEU A 78 -2.54 0.41 -1.86
CA LEU A 78 -1.43 0.13 -0.96
C LEU A 78 -0.70 1.42 -0.64
N TYR A 79 -0.40 1.62 0.63
CA TYR A 79 0.40 2.73 1.13
C TYR A 79 1.71 2.19 1.67
N CYS A 80 2.74 3.03 1.66
CA CYS A 80 4.06 2.65 2.13
C CYS A 80 4.79 3.83 2.75
N ASN A 81 5.71 3.53 3.65
CA ASN A 81 6.60 4.55 4.22
C ASN A 81 7.82 4.80 3.31
N ALA A 82 8.67 5.75 3.72
CA ALA A 82 9.89 6.09 2.99
C ALA A 82 10.91 4.94 2.94
N GLU A 83 10.98 4.12 3.98
CA GLU A 83 11.89 2.97 4.06
C GLU A 83 11.58 1.92 2.99
N PHE A 84 10.29 1.61 2.76
CA PHE A 84 9.90 0.70 1.67
C PHE A 84 10.36 1.23 0.30
N LYS A 85 10.19 2.53 0.05
CA LYS A 85 10.67 3.16 -1.19
C LYS A 85 12.19 3.04 -1.34
N SER A 86 12.95 3.21 -0.26
CA SER A 86 14.40 2.98 -0.26
C SER A 86 14.76 1.54 -0.60
N LEU A 87 14.08 0.55 0.00
CA LEU A 87 14.31 -0.87 -0.30
C LEU A 87 14.08 -1.22 -1.77
N ILE A 88 13.06 -0.61 -2.41
CA ILE A 88 12.81 -0.78 -3.85
C ILE A 88 13.99 -0.25 -4.68
N ASN A 89 14.49 0.95 -4.34
CA ASN A 89 15.58 1.59 -5.06
C ASN A 89 16.91 0.83 -4.87
N GLU A 90 17.24 0.46 -3.64
CA GLU A 90 18.48 -0.25 -3.29
C GLU A 90 18.57 -1.63 -3.96
N ASN A 91 17.44 -2.32 -4.12
CA ASN A 91 17.37 -3.61 -4.81
C ASN A 91 17.19 -3.49 -6.33
N ASN A 92 17.21 -2.27 -6.88
CA ASN A 92 17.00 -1.99 -8.29
C ASN A 92 15.74 -2.69 -8.83
N LEU A 93 14.64 -2.55 -8.10
CA LEU A 93 13.33 -3.06 -8.48
C LEU A 93 12.55 -1.99 -9.24
N SER A 94 11.71 -2.42 -10.18
CA SER A 94 10.89 -1.55 -11.02
C SER A 94 9.47 -2.07 -11.14
N GLY A 95 8.58 -1.28 -11.75
CA GLY A 95 7.16 -1.62 -11.92
C GLY A 95 6.23 -1.08 -10.82
N LEU A 96 6.72 -0.17 -9.98
CA LEU A 96 5.93 0.60 -9.02
C LEU A 96 6.03 2.09 -9.35
N SER A 97 4.91 2.80 -9.17
CA SER A 97 4.86 4.27 -9.14
C SER A 97 4.45 4.69 -7.73
N PHE A 98 5.15 5.68 -7.17
CA PHE A 98 4.83 6.22 -5.85
C PHE A 98 4.13 7.56 -6.01
N ASN A 99 2.95 7.69 -5.38
CA ASN A 99 2.22 8.94 -5.31
C ASN A 99 2.23 9.48 -3.87
N SER A 100 2.42 10.79 -3.72
CA SER A 100 2.29 11.49 -2.43
C SER A 100 0.87 11.95 -2.15
N ASP A 101 0.01 12.04 -3.17
CA ASP A 101 -1.42 12.22 -2.98
C ASP A 101 -2.02 10.90 -2.50
N LEU A 102 -2.51 10.91 -1.26
CA LEU A 102 -3.06 9.74 -0.58
C LEU A 102 -4.53 9.46 -0.97
N VAL A 103 -5.20 10.40 -1.62
CA VAL A 103 -6.61 10.29 -1.98
C VAL A 103 -6.78 10.08 -3.49
N SER A 104 -5.99 10.76 -4.31
CA SER A 104 -6.04 10.63 -5.77
C SER A 104 -4.96 9.70 -6.30
N ILE A 105 -5.37 8.66 -7.03
CA ILE A 105 -4.46 7.77 -7.79
C ILE A 105 -4.18 8.25 -9.22
N PHE A 106 -4.79 9.36 -9.65
CA PHE A 106 -4.70 9.91 -11.02
C PHE A 106 -4.14 11.34 -11.06
N ALA A 107 -3.42 11.76 -10.00
CA ALA A 107 -2.81 13.09 -9.94
C ALA A 107 -1.72 13.29 -11.01
#